data_AF-A0A920WB06-F1
#
_entry.id   AF-A0A920WB06-F1
#
_cell.length_a   1.000
_cell.length_b   1.000
_cell.length_c   1.000
_cell.angle_alpha   90.00
_cell.angle_beta   90.00
_cell.angle_gamma   90.00
#
_symmetry.space_group_name_H-M   'P 1'
#
loop_
_entity.id
_entity.type
_entity.pdbx_description
1 polymer ?
#
loop_
_entity_poly.entity_id
_entity_poly.type
_entity_poly.pdbx_seq_one_letter_code
_entity_poly.pdbx_strand_id
1 'polypeptide(L)' 'MLNGYSDYDIIISPANAGTAPYSQTLTSLDPFSYTIVHNVSGWPSAVIRCGTDEQKLPSGSKLQPNRAVKI' A
#
# COMPACT_ATOMS: atom_id res chain seq x y z
N MET A 1 -18.15 2.08 -1.53
CA MET A 1 -16.69 1.78 -1.59
C MET A 1 -16.18 1.21 -0.28
N LEU A 2 -16.30 1.90 0.88
CA LEU A 2 -15.75 1.40 2.15
C LEU A 2 -16.50 0.19 2.75
N ASN A 3 -17.82 0.09 2.50
CA ASN A 3 -18.63 -1.03 3.01
C ASN A 3 -18.24 -2.41 2.45
N GLY A 4 -17.49 -2.46 1.35
CA GLY A 4 -16.98 -3.73 0.79
C GLY A 4 -15.84 -4.34 1.61
N TYR A 5 -15.27 -3.58 2.56
CA TYR A 5 -14.22 -4.06 3.44
C TYR A 5 -14.74 -4.47 4.82
N SER A 6 -16.00 -4.18 5.17
CA SER A 6 -16.58 -4.34 6.51
C SER A 6 -16.41 -5.73 7.14
N ASP A 7 -16.28 -6.77 6.33
CA ASP A 7 -16.14 -8.17 6.76
C ASP A 7 -14.68 -8.61 6.98
N TYR A 8 -13.71 -7.75 6.70
CA TYR A 8 -12.28 -8.05 6.86
C TYR A 8 -11.70 -7.27 8.04
N ASP A 9 -10.85 -7.92 8.83
CA ASP A 9 -10.11 -7.25 9.91
C ASP A 9 -8.89 -6.50 9.37
N ILE A 10 -8.22 -7.08 8.37
CA ILE A 10 -6.99 -6.57 7.77
C ILE A 10 -7.11 -6.59 6.24
N ILE A 11 -6.65 -5.51 5.62
CA ILE A 11 -6.49 -5.34 4.18
C ILE A 11 -5.00 -5.41 3.86
N ILE A 12 -4.66 -6.28 2.91
CA ILE A 12 -3.31 -6.43 2.37
C ILE A 12 -3.32 -5.90 0.94
N SER A 13 -2.44 -4.94 0.63
CA SER A 13 -2.28 -4.41 -0.72
C SER A 13 -0.81 -4.26 -1.07
N PRO A 14 -0.42 -4.19 -2.35
CA PRO A 14 0.90 -3.70 -2.72
C PRO A 14 1.11 -2.28 -2.17
N ALA A 15 2.33 -1.96 -1.75
CA ALA A 15 2.69 -0.59 -1.39
C ALA A 15 2.85 0.30 -2.63
N ASN A 16 3.20 -0.32 -3.76
CA ASN A 16 3.38 0.30 -5.06
C ASN A 16 3.00 -0.74 -6.15
N ALA A 17 2.54 -0.29 -7.32
CA ALA A 17 2.21 -1.19 -8.44
C ALA A 17 3.43 -1.88 -9.08
N GLY A 18 4.65 -1.52 -8.68
CA GLY A 18 5.90 -2.12 -9.14
C GLY A 18 7.01 -2.02 -8.11
N THR A 19 8.19 -2.55 -8.43
CA THR A 19 9.39 -2.38 -7.61
C THR A 19 9.84 -0.93 -7.55
N ALA A 20 10.65 -0.59 -6.55
CA ALA A 20 11.12 0.77 -6.35
C ALA A 20 11.82 1.29 -7.63
N PRO A 21 11.40 2.43 -8.19
CA PRO A 21 12.00 2.95 -9.41
C PRO A 21 13.46 3.32 -9.16
N TYR A 22 14.31 3.07 -10.15
CA TYR A 22 15.73 3.45 -10.10
C TYR A 22 15.92 4.97 -10.03
N SER A 23 14.97 5.72 -10.60
CA SER A 23 14.93 7.19 -10.57
C SER A 23 13.96 7.69 -9.52
N GLN A 24 14.36 8.72 -8.76
CA GLN A 24 13.51 9.41 -7.77
C GLN A 24 12.47 10.34 -8.43
N THR A 25 12.39 10.38 -9.75
CA THR A 25 11.42 11.22 -10.46
C THR A 25 10.04 10.56 -10.45
N LEU A 26 9.09 11.20 -9.78
CA LEU A 26 7.66 10.89 -9.89
C LEU A 26 7.18 11.23 -11.31
N THR A 27 6.99 10.22 -12.14
CA THR A 27 6.50 10.37 -13.52
C THR A 27 4.99 10.15 -13.63
N SER A 28 4.39 9.42 -12.69
CA SER A 28 2.95 9.13 -12.64
C SER A 28 2.50 8.85 -11.20
N LEU A 29 1.23 9.10 -10.92
CA LEU A 29 0.55 8.72 -9.68
C LEU A 29 -0.09 7.32 -9.73
N ASP A 30 -0.22 6.72 -10.92
CA ASP A 30 -0.85 5.40 -11.10
C ASP A 30 -0.26 4.32 -10.19
N PRO A 31 1.08 4.27 -9.96
CA PRO A 31 1.66 3.28 -9.05
C PRO A 31 1.20 3.42 -7.58
N PHE A 32 0.69 4.60 -7.20
CA PHE A 32 0.20 4.93 -5.87
C PHE A 32 -1.31 4.74 -5.72
N SER A 33 -2.00 4.21 -6.72
CA SER A 33 -3.46 3.99 -6.68
C SER A 33 -3.91 3.21 -5.45
N TYR A 34 -3.12 2.22 -5.02
CA TYR A 34 -3.36 1.48 -3.78
C TYR A 34 -3.24 2.40 -2.55
N THR A 35 -2.25 3.29 -2.51
CA THR A 35 -2.01 4.19 -1.39
C THR A 35 -3.03 5.31 -1.24
N ILE A 36 -3.65 5.76 -2.34
CA ILE A 36 -4.65 6.83 -2.33
C ILE A 36 -5.87 6.47 -1.45
N VAL A 37 -6.35 5.23 -1.55
CA VAL A 37 -7.50 4.75 -0.75
C VAL A 37 -7.21 4.89 0.76
N HIS A 38 -5.97 4.67 1.17
CA HIS A 38 -5.55 4.71 2.58
C HIS A 38 -5.47 6.15 3.12
N ASN A 39 -4.97 7.08 2.31
CA ASN A 39 -4.92 8.48 2.69
C ASN A 39 -6.32 9.07 2.88
N VAL A 40 -7.28 8.64 2.05
CA VAL A 40 -8.67 9.13 2.10
C VAL A 40 -9.47 8.46 3.23
N SER A 41 -9.24 7.18 3.52
CA SER A 41 -9.96 6.47 4.59
C SER A 41 -9.49 6.83 5.99
N GLY A 42 -8.27 7.40 6.13
CA GLY A 42 -7.66 7.68 7.43
C GLY A 42 -7.31 6.42 8.22
N TRP A 43 -7.23 5.26 7.57
CA TRP A 43 -6.89 4.01 8.22
C TRP A 43 -5.38 3.94 8.53
N PRO A 44 -4.99 3.45 9.72
CA PRO A 44 -3.59 3.24 10.04
C PRO A 44 -2.97 2.25 9.04
N SER A 45 -1.70 2.44 8.69
CA SER A 45 -1.07 1.61 7.66
C SER A 45 0.42 1.43 7.89
N ALA A 46 0.90 0.20 7.69
CA ALA A 46 2.32 -0.13 7.73
C ALA A 46 2.77 -0.80 6.42
N VAL A 47 3.95 -0.45 5.92
CA VAL A 47 4.58 -1.11 4.77
C VAL A 47 5.67 -2.03 5.28
N ILE A 48 5.62 -3.30 4.86
CA ILE A 48 6.63 -4.30 5.13
C ILE A 48 7.36 -4.69 3.84
N ARG A 49 8.62 -5.10 3.98
CA ARG A 49 9.46 -5.61 2.89
C ARG A 49 8.96 -7.00 2.46
N CYS A 50 8.68 -7.22 1.17
CA CYS A 50 8.12 -8.50 0.69
C CYS A 50 8.92 -9.20 -0.43
N GLY A 51 10.14 -8.76 -0.72
CA GLY A 51 11.04 -9.47 -1.65
C GLY A 51 11.73 -8.58 -2.67
N THR A 52 12.74 -9.08 -3.35
CA THR A 52 13.40 -8.37 -4.46
C THR A 52 12.94 -8.91 -5.80
N ASP A 53 12.88 -8.07 -6.83
CA ASP A 53 12.81 -8.57 -8.20
C ASP A 53 14.17 -9.11 -8.69
N GLU A 54 14.20 -9.59 -9.93
CA GLU A 54 15.41 -10.11 -10.60
C GLU A 54 16.52 -9.05 -10.74
N GLN A 55 16.14 -7.77 -10.73
CA GLN A 55 17.04 -6.62 -10.76
C GLN A 55 17.50 -6.19 -9.36
N LYS A 56 17.11 -6.96 -8.32
CA LYS A 56 17.39 -6.72 -6.90
C LYS A 56 16.72 -5.47 -6.33
N LEU A 57 15.70 -4.94 -7.01
CA LEU A 57 14.94 -3.79 -6.53
C LEU A 57 13.91 -4.20 -5.48
N PRO A 58 13.69 -3.37 -4.45
CA PRO A 58 12.76 -3.72 -3.40
C PRO A 58 11.28 -3.59 -3.78
N SER A 59 10.48 -4.64 -3.56
CA SER A 59 9.02 -4.61 -3.43
C SER A 59 8.51 -4.49 -1.98
N GLY A 60 7.41 -3.76 -1.78
CA GLY A 60 6.75 -3.64 -0.49
C GLY A 60 5.29 -4.07 -0.57
N SER A 61 4.81 -4.73 0.48
CA SER A 61 3.37 -4.92 0.71
C SER A 61 2.95 -4.12 1.93
N LYS A 62 1.71 -3.65 1.90
CA LYS A 62 1.11 -2.78 2.89
C LYS A 62 0.04 -3.56 3.65
N LEU A 63 0.10 -3.50 4.98
CA LEU A 63 -0.83 -4.13 5.91
C LEU A 63 -1.63 -3.05 6.64
N GLN A 64 -2.95 -3.23 6.73
CA GLN A 64 -3.85 -2.22 7.28
C GLN A 64 -5.02 -2.83 8.01
N PRO A 65 -5.37 -2.37 9.22
CA PRO A 65 -6.64 -2.68 9.82
C PRO A 65 -7.78 -1.93 9.13
N ASN A 66 -8.92 -2.60 8.97
CA ASN A 66 -10.16 -2.05 8.40
C ASN A 66 -10.95 -1.16 9.38
N ARG A 67 -10.40 -0.91 10.56
CA ARG A 67 -10.93 0.04 11.55
C ARG A 67 -9.80 0.91 12.07
N ALA A 68 -10.06 2.21 12.18
CA ALA A 68 -9.16 3.11 12.88
C ALA A 68 -9.11 2.69 14.36
N VAL A 69 -7.99 2.11 14.78
CA VAL A 69 -7.67 2.01 16.20
C VAL A 69 -7.32 3.43 16.64
N LYS A 70 -8.29 4.13 17.26
CA LYS A 70 -8.00 5.31 18.06
C LYS A 70 -7.17 4.84 19.25
N ILE A 71 -5.89 5.17 19.25
CA ILE A 71 -5.05 5.18 20.45
C ILE A 71 -5.45 6.39 21.30
#